data_AF-A0A2E9MC32-F1
#
_entry.id   AF-A0A2E9MC32-F1
#
_cell.length_a   1.000
_cell.length_b   1.000
_cell.length_c   1.000
_cell.angle_alpha   90.00
_cell.angle_beta   90.00
_cell.angle_gamma   90.00
#
_symmetry.space_group_name_H-M   'P 1'
#
loop_
_entity.id
_entity.type
_entity.pdbx_description
1 polymer ?
#
loop_
_entity_poly.entity_id
_entity_poly.type
_entity_poly.pdbx_seq_one_letter_code
_entity_poly.pdbx_strand_id
1 'polypeptide(L)'
;MGVAPYSLGLFLSLTCGVQALASFFAHRFVDMPSRILFSALAVSGVGLFVAARSMHVAGVLLILFFVFQAIDIIYDARLQAAIPSDHRATVSSVKSFVAETGGVVVVLAMGLIVTGSLYSTGFWGFGVAVARVGLVYLLVSARLPLAENHR
;
A
#
# COMPACT_ATOMS: atom_id res chain seq x y z
N MET A 1 -28.68 -2.25 -9.65
CA MET A 1 -28.86 -0.79 -9.41
C MET A 1 -27.55 -0.11 -9.78
N GLY A 2 -27.54 0.65 -10.88
CA GLY A 2 -26.34 1.34 -11.35
C GLY A 2 -25.98 2.48 -10.40
N VAL A 3 -24.72 2.53 -9.97
CA VAL A 3 -24.20 3.58 -9.11
C VAL A 3 -24.24 4.90 -9.90
N ALA A 4 -24.65 6.00 -9.26
CA ALA A 4 -24.81 7.27 -9.96
C ALA A 4 -23.48 7.73 -10.58
N PRO A 5 -23.46 8.34 -11.79
CA PRO A 5 -22.23 8.62 -12.52
C PRO A 5 -21.20 9.50 -11.77
N TYR A 6 -21.65 10.33 -10.84
CA TYR A 6 -20.79 11.15 -9.98
C TYR A 6 -20.16 10.38 -8.81
N SER A 7 -20.60 9.15 -8.51
CA SER A 7 -20.12 8.38 -7.36
C SER A 7 -18.65 8.01 -7.46
N LEU A 8 -18.17 7.70 -8.67
CA LEU A 8 -16.75 7.42 -8.92
C LEU A 8 -15.91 8.68 -8.68
N GLY A 9 -16.38 9.84 -9.13
CA GLY A 9 -15.70 11.11 -8.88
C GLY A 9 -15.60 11.43 -7.39
N LEU A 10 -16.70 11.27 -6.64
CA LEU A 10 -16.70 11.46 -5.19
C LEU A 10 -15.77 10.48 -4.48
N PHE A 11 -15.77 9.21 -4.90
CA PHE A 11 -14.90 8.19 -4.33
C PHE A 11 -13.43 8.53 -4.57
N LEU A 12 -13.06 8.93 -5.79
CA LEU A 12 -11.69 9.34 -6.13
C LEU A 12 -11.26 10.58 -5.33
N SER A 13 -12.12 11.59 -5.23
CA SER A 13 -11.85 12.78 -4.41
C SER A 13 -11.63 12.43 -2.93
N LEU A 14 -12.42 11.51 -2.38
CA LEU A 14 -12.23 11.00 -1.02
C LEU A 14 -10.91 10.23 -0.88
N THR A 15 -10.55 9.38 -1.84
CA THR A 15 -9.26 8.66 -1.80
C THR A 15 -8.09 9.63 -1.82
N CYS A 16 -8.13 10.66 -2.67
CA CYS A 16 -7.10 11.69 -2.74
C CYS A 16 -7.02 12.50 -1.43
N GLY A 17 -8.16 12.87 -0.86
CA GLY A 17 -8.22 13.59 0.42
C GLY A 17 -7.63 12.78 1.58
N VAL A 18 -7.94 11.48 1.64
CA VAL A 18 -7.38 10.57 2.64
C VAL A 18 -5.89 10.35 2.44
N GLN A 19 -5.41 10.24 1.21
CA GLN A 19 -3.97 10.16 0.91
C GLN A 19 -3.25 11.45 1.32
N ALA A 20 -3.81 12.63 1.02
CA ALA A 20 -3.23 13.90 1.44
C ALA A 20 -3.14 14.01 2.98
N LEU A 21 -4.20 13.56 3.68
CA LEU A 21 -4.21 13.48 5.13
C LEU A 21 -3.11 12.52 5.64
N ALA A 22 -2.98 11.34 5.02
CA ALA A 22 -1.93 10.39 5.35
C ALA A 22 -0.55 11.01 5.18
N SER A 23 -0.31 11.75 4.09
CA SER A 23 0.96 12.45 3.86
C SER A 23 1.29 13.47 4.94
N PHE A 24 0.29 14.21 5.41
CA PHE A 24 0.46 15.17 6.49
C PHE A 24 0.87 14.50 7.80
N PHE A 25 0.24 13.35 8.13
CA PHE A 25 0.57 12.62 9.36
C PHE A 25 1.81 11.72 9.24
N ALA A 26 2.19 11.31 8.02
CA ALA A 26 3.27 10.35 7.77
C ALA A 26 4.61 10.83 8.34
N HIS A 27 4.90 12.13 8.30
CA HIS A 27 6.11 12.70 8.89
C HIS A 27 6.23 12.44 10.40
N ARG A 28 5.10 12.34 11.11
CA ARG A 28 5.09 12.02 12.55
C ARG A 28 5.36 10.53 12.83
N PHE A 29 5.28 9.69 11.82
CA PHE A 29 5.45 8.24 11.91
C PHE A 29 6.80 7.75 11.34
N VAL A 30 7.66 8.65 10.85
CA VAL A 30 8.96 8.31 10.24
C VAL A 30 9.89 7.60 11.23
N ASP A 31 9.83 7.96 12.51
CA ASP A 31 10.67 7.38 13.55
C ASP A 31 10.15 6.03 14.09
N MET A 32 9.06 5.49 13.53
CA MET A 32 8.49 4.23 14.01
C MET A 32 9.33 3.01 13.59
N PRO A 33 9.42 1.98 14.46
CA PRO A 33 10.19 0.77 14.17
C PRO A 33 9.65 0.03 12.95
N SER A 34 10.56 -0.53 12.14
CA SER A 34 10.25 -1.26 10.89
C SER A 34 9.17 -2.34 11.06
N ARG A 35 9.11 -2.97 12.25
CA ARG A 35 8.10 -3.98 12.60
C ARG A 35 6.68 -3.45 12.54
N ILE A 36 6.44 -2.20 12.94
CA ILE A 36 5.12 -1.58 12.89
C ILE A 36 4.68 -1.37 11.45
N LEU A 37 5.58 -0.90 10.57
CA LEU A 37 5.29 -0.74 9.13
C LEU A 37 4.92 -2.06 8.46
N PHE A 38 5.69 -3.12 8.72
CA PHE A 38 5.39 -4.44 8.14
C PHE A 38 4.12 -5.07 8.73
N SER A 39 3.84 -4.83 10.02
CA SER A 39 2.57 -5.26 10.62
C SER A 39 1.37 -4.51 10.03
N ALA A 40 1.51 -3.20 9.76
CA ALA A 40 0.49 -2.40 9.11
C ALA A 40 0.23 -2.87 7.66
N LEU A 41 1.27 -3.28 6.94
CA LEU A 41 1.15 -3.89 5.61
C LEU A 41 0.46 -5.26 5.65
N ALA A 42 0.74 -6.08 6.66
CA ALA A 42 0.06 -7.36 6.84
C ALA A 42 -1.43 -7.14 7.19
N VAL A 43 -1.72 -6.19 8.09
CA VAL A 43 -3.09 -5.80 8.47
C VAL A 43 -3.84 -5.22 7.29
N SER A 44 -3.20 -4.45 6.40
CA SER A 44 -3.84 -3.92 5.21
C SER A 44 -4.24 -5.05 4.22
N GLY A 45 -3.39 -6.07 4.06
CA GLY A 45 -3.74 -7.28 3.30
C GLY A 45 -4.94 -8.03 3.86
N VAL A 46 -5.02 -8.17 5.19
CA VAL A 46 -6.20 -8.75 5.87
C VAL A 46 -7.43 -7.84 5.70
N GLY A 47 -7.25 -6.52 5.75
CA GLY A 47 -8.31 -5.55 5.49
C GLY A 47 -8.90 -5.68 4.09
N LEU A 48 -8.07 -5.89 3.06
CA LEU A 48 -8.51 -6.18 1.69
C LEU A 48 -9.33 -7.48 1.61
N PHE A 49 -8.92 -8.51 2.36
CA PHE A 49 -9.67 -9.77 2.43
C PHE A 49 -11.04 -9.59 3.11
N VAL A 50 -11.11 -8.81 4.19
CA VAL A 50 -12.36 -8.47 4.87
C VAL A 50 -13.25 -7.58 3.98
N ALA A 51 -12.66 -6.65 3.23
CA ALA A 51 -13.36 -5.84 2.24
C ALA A 51 -14.01 -6.71 1.15
N ALA A 52 -13.32 -7.76 0.69
CA ALA A 52 -13.85 -8.70 -0.29
C ALA A 52 -15.14 -9.41 0.20
N ARG A 53 -15.33 -9.52 1.52
CA ARG A 53 -16.46 -10.20 2.16
C ARG A 53 -17.55 -9.27 2.69
N SER A 54 -17.26 -7.97 2.86
CA SER A 54 -18.14 -7.02 3.54
C SER A 54 -18.90 -6.12 2.56
N MET A 55 -20.14 -5.77 2.89
CA MET A 55 -20.99 -4.88 2.08
C MET A 55 -20.53 -3.39 2.06
N HIS A 56 -19.49 -3.01 2.81
CA HIS A 56 -18.96 -1.64 2.90
C HIS A 56 -17.55 -1.49 2.30
N VAL A 57 -17.37 -1.93 1.05
CA VAL A 57 -16.08 -1.92 0.32
C VAL A 57 -15.42 -0.54 0.31
N ALA A 58 -16.18 0.53 0.11
CA ALA A 58 -15.64 1.90 0.00
C ALA A 58 -14.94 2.39 1.27
N GLY A 59 -15.52 2.13 2.45
CA GLY A 59 -14.92 2.57 3.72
C GLY A 59 -13.62 1.84 4.04
N VAL A 60 -13.58 0.53 3.75
CA VAL A 60 -12.37 -0.26 3.95
C VAL A 60 -11.27 0.17 2.99
N LEU A 61 -11.60 0.43 1.72
CA LEU A 61 -10.63 0.95 0.75
C LEU A 61 -10.03 2.29 1.19
N LEU A 62 -10.84 3.23 1.69
CA LEU A 62 -10.32 4.51 2.18
C LEU A 62 -9.28 4.33 3.29
N ILE A 63 -9.57 3.49 4.29
CA ILE A 63 -8.62 3.18 5.38
C ILE A 63 -7.34 2.55 4.82
N LEU A 64 -7.47 1.66 3.84
CA LEU A 64 -6.31 1.01 3.22
C LEU A 64 -5.46 2.01 2.43
N PHE A 65 -6.07 2.91 1.65
CA PHE A 65 -5.35 3.96 0.94
C PHE A 65 -4.59 4.89 1.89
N PHE A 66 -5.15 5.19 3.06
CA PHE A 66 -4.43 5.91 4.12
C PHE A 66 -3.16 5.18 4.55
N VAL A 67 -3.30 3.88 4.88
CA VAL A 67 -2.20 3.05 5.38
C VAL A 67 -1.12 2.85 4.31
N PHE A 68 -1.50 2.55 3.07
CA PHE A 68 -0.55 2.40 1.97
C PHE A 68 0.22 3.69 1.70
N GLN A 69 -0.45 4.84 1.69
CA GLN A 69 0.20 6.13 1.48
C GLN A 69 1.20 6.44 2.59
N ALA A 70 0.82 6.20 3.85
CA ALA A 70 1.72 6.39 4.98
C ALA A 70 2.96 5.48 4.88
N ILE A 71 2.79 4.21 4.52
CA ILE A 71 3.89 3.26 4.32
C ILE A 71 4.82 3.71 3.20
N ASP A 72 4.30 4.12 2.05
CA ASP A 72 5.13 4.55 0.91
C ASP A 72 5.99 5.77 1.27
N ILE A 73 5.42 6.76 1.97
CA ILE A 73 6.17 7.96 2.41
C ILE A 73 7.27 7.60 3.39
N ILE A 74 6.97 6.76 4.39
CA ILE A 74 7.96 6.36 5.38
C ILE A 74 9.06 5.52 4.72
N TYR A 75 8.71 4.61 3.81
CA TYR A 75 9.68 3.81 3.07
C TYR A 75 10.56 4.68 2.18
N ASP A 76 9.98 5.66 1.50
CA ASP A 76 10.72 6.61 0.65
C ASP A 76 11.71 7.45 1.47
N ALA A 77 11.26 7.99 2.60
CA ALA A 77 12.12 8.76 3.51
C ALA A 77 13.31 7.92 4.01
N ARG A 78 13.09 6.65 4.36
CA ARG A 78 14.15 5.74 4.80
C ARG A 78 15.09 5.32 3.68
N LEU A 79 14.56 5.07 2.49
CA LEU A 79 15.35 4.74 1.31
C LEU A 79 16.26 5.92 0.93
N GLN A 80 15.73 7.15 0.92
CA GLN A 80 16.50 8.35 0.67
C GLN A 80 17.58 8.59 1.75
N ALA A 81 17.28 8.32 3.02
CA ALA A 81 18.24 8.45 4.11
C ALA A 81 19.41 7.45 4.00
N ALA A 82 19.15 6.23 3.52
CA ALA A 82 20.14 5.17 3.40
C ALA A 82 21.10 5.34 2.20
N ILE A 83 20.74 6.16 1.20
CA ILE A 83 21.48 6.27 -0.07
C ILE A 83 22.33 7.56 -0.10
N PRO A 84 23.59 7.51 -0.58
CA PRO A 84 24.42 8.70 -0.82
C PRO A 84 23.77 9.67 -1.82
N SER A 85 23.93 10.98 -1.61
CA SER A 85 23.30 12.05 -2.43
C SER A 85 23.42 11.83 -3.94
N ASP A 86 24.55 11.31 -4.39
CA ASP A 86 24.94 11.24 -5.80
C ASP A 86 24.11 10.21 -6.58
N HIS A 87 23.52 9.21 -5.90
CA HIS A 87 22.70 8.17 -6.51
C HIS A 87 21.23 8.24 -6.13
N ARG A 88 20.82 9.15 -5.24
CA ARG A 88 19.42 9.28 -4.79
C ARG A 88 18.45 9.49 -5.95
N ALA A 89 18.82 10.35 -6.89
CA ALA A 89 17.98 10.64 -8.06
C ALA A 89 17.78 9.39 -8.93
N THR A 90 18.86 8.63 -9.21
CA THR A 90 18.78 7.41 -10.02
C THR A 90 17.95 6.33 -9.32
N VAL A 91 18.15 6.11 -8.02
CA VAL A 91 17.39 5.09 -7.28
C VAL A 91 15.92 5.47 -7.16
N SER A 92 15.63 6.77 -6.95
CA SER A 92 14.25 7.28 -6.96
C SER A 92 13.56 7.05 -8.31
N SER A 93 14.24 7.37 -9.42
CA SER A 93 13.71 7.13 -10.77
C SER A 93 13.46 5.64 -11.04
N VAL A 94 14.36 4.75 -10.61
CA VAL A 94 14.17 3.29 -10.76
C VAL A 94 13.00 2.81 -9.90
N LYS A 95 12.88 3.28 -8.66
CA LYS A 95 11.74 2.97 -7.78
C LYS A 95 10.43 3.35 -8.45
N SER A 96 10.32 4.59 -8.92
CA SER A 96 9.11 5.13 -9.55
C SER A 96 8.78 4.36 -10.84
N PHE A 97 9.78 4.05 -11.67
CA PHE A 97 9.59 3.24 -12.86
C PHE A 97 9.03 1.84 -12.55
N VAL A 98 9.58 1.16 -11.54
CA VAL A 98 9.10 -0.15 -11.10
C VAL A 98 7.69 -0.05 -10.52
N ALA A 99 7.40 0.99 -9.73
CA ALA A 99 6.09 1.21 -9.13
C ALA A 99 5.02 1.47 -10.19
N GLU A 100 5.29 2.31 -11.19
CA GLU A 100 4.37 2.59 -12.30
C GLU A 100 4.15 1.36 -13.17
N THR A 101 5.22 0.68 -13.57
CA THR A 101 5.13 -0.55 -14.37
C THR A 101 4.35 -1.63 -13.62
N GLY A 102 4.65 -1.83 -12.34
CA GLY A 102 3.92 -2.76 -11.47
C GLY A 102 2.45 -2.38 -11.31
N GLY A 103 2.16 -1.10 -11.15
CA GLY A 103 0.80 -0.56 -11.08
C GLY A 103 -0.02 -0.85 -12.33
N VAL A 104 0.56 -0.67 -13.52
CA VAL A 104 -0.09 -1.00 -14.80
C VAL A 104 -0.41 -2.49 -14.89
N VAL A 105 0.56 -3.36 -14.57
CA VAL A 105 0.35 -4.81 -14.56
C VAL A 105 -0.76 -5.22 -13.58
N VAL A 106 -0.76 -4.62 -12.40
CA VAL A 106 -1.78 -4.84 -11.36
C VAL A 106 -3.18 -4.44 -11.84
N VAL A 107 -3.32 -3.25 -12.43
CA VAL A 107 -4.61 -2.75 -12.93
C VAL A 107 -5.12 -3.63 -14.06
N LEU A 108 -4.25 -4.04 -14.99
CA LEU A 108 -4.62 -4.97 -16.06
C LEU A 108 -5.04 -6.34 -15.53
N ALA A 109 -4.27 -6.92 -14.60
CA ALA A 109 -4.59 -8.20 -13.99
C ALA A 109 -5.94 -8.13 -13.25
N MET A 110 -6.18 -7.06 -12.50
CA MET A 110 -7.45 -6.84 -11.81
C MET A 110 -8.61 -6.69 -12.80
N GLY A 111 -8.42 -5.92 -13.89
CA GLY A 111 -9.40 -5.78 -14.96
C GLY A 111 -9.78 -7.14 -15.55
N LEU A 112 -8.80 -7.95 -15.93
CA LEU A 112 -9.02 -9.29 -16.49
C LEU A 112 -9.77 -10.22 -15.52
N ILE A 113 -9.40 -10.22 -14.23
CA ILE A 113 -10.05 -11.05 -13.22
C ILE A 113 -11.51 -10.60 -13.02
N VAL A 114 -11.77 -9.30 -12.95
CA VAL A 114 -13.10 -8.75 -12.68
C VAL A 114 -14.04 -8.87 -13.89
N THR A 115 -13.54 -8.80 -15.13
CA THR A 115 -14.39 -8.97 -16.31
C THR A 115 -14.98 -10.39 -16.41
N GLY A 116 -14.25 -11.40 -15.92
CA GLY A 116 -14.69 -12.80 -15.95
C GLY A 116 -15.27 -13.34 -14.63
N SER A 117 -15.29 -12.56 -13.54
CA SER A 117 -15.70 -13.04 -12.22
C SER A 117 -16.39 -11.97 -11.38
N LEU A 118 -16.93 -12.36 -10.22
CA LEU A 118 -17.44 -11.41 -9.23
C LEU A 118 -16.29 -10.56 -8.68
N TYR A 119 -16.52 -9.24 -8.49
CA TYR A 119 -15.57 -8.29 -7.91
C TYR A 119 -14.86 -8.80 -6.63
N SER A 120 -15.58 -9.59 -5.81
CA SER A 120 -15.05 -10.22 -4.60
C SER A 120 -13.81 -11.10 -4.85
N THR A 121 -13.77 -11.82 -5.99
CA THR A 121 -12.65 -12.71 -6.36
C THR A 121 -11.36 -11.92 -6.63
N GLY A 122 -11.48 -10.77 -7.27
CA GLY A 122 -10.36 -9.87 -7.53
C GLY A 122 -9.77 -9.32 -6.22
N PHE A 123 -10.63 -8.81 -5.33
CA PHE A 123 -10.19 -8.33 -4.02
C PHE A 123 -9.58 -9.44 -3.15
N TRP A 124 -10.09 -10.66 -3.24
CA TRP A 124 -9.54 -11.81 -2.55
C TRP A 124 -8.12 -12.13 -3.02
N GLY A 125 -7.91 -12.27 -4.33
CA GLY A 125 -6.60 -12.55 -4.91
C GLY A 125 -5.58 -11.46 -4.56
N PHE A 126 -6.00 -10.20 -4.63
CA PHE A 126 -5.15 -9.06 -4.31
C PHE A 126 -4.82 -8.97 -2.81
N GLY A 127 -5.80 -9.20 -1.94
CA GLY A 127 -5.60 -9.24 -0.49
C GLY A 127 -4.62 -10.34 -0.06
N VAL A 128 -4.73 -11.54 -0.65
CA VAL A 128 -3.78 -12.63 -0.40
C VAL A 128 -2.37 -12.31 -0.91
N ALA A 129 -2.24 -11.63 -2.06
CA ALA A 129 -0.94 -11.22 -2.58
C ALA A 129 -0.26 -10.21 -1.65
N VAL A 130 -0.97 -9.15 -1.25
CA VAL A 130 -0.46 -8.13 -0.32
C VAL A 130 -0.13 -8.74 1.04
N ALA A 131 -1.02 -9.59 1.59
CA ALA A 131 -0.78 -10.25 2.86
C ALA A 131 0.45 -11.16 2.81
N ARG A 132 0.67 -11.88 1.71
CA ARG A 132 1.89 -12.69 1.52
C ARG A 132 3.14 -11.82 1.46
N VAL A 133 3.12 -10.72 0.72
CA VAL A 133 4.26 -9.78 0.67
C VAL A 133 4.55 -9.24 2.07
N GLY A 134 3.54 -8.76 2.79
CA GLY A 134 3.69 -8.28 4.17
C GLY A 134 4.24 -9.34 5.11
N LEU A 135 3.75 -10.59 5.02
CA LEU A 135 4.22 -11.70 5.84
C LEU A 135 5.67 -12.09 5.52
N VAL A 136 6.05 -12.16 4.25
CA VAL A 136 7.42 -12.46 3.84
C VAL A 136 8.38 -11.39 4.36
N TYR A 137 8.04 -10.11 4.22
CA TYR A 137 8.85 -9.02 4.77
C TYR A 137 8.93 -9.05 6.31
N LEU A 138 7.85 -9.42 6.99
CA LEU A 138 7.84 -9.59 8.43
C LEU A 138 8.73 -10.76 8.87
N LEU A 139 8.70 -11.88 8.15
CA LEU A 139 9.55 -13.05 8.41
C LEU A 139 11.03 -12.77 8.11
N VAL A 140 11.33 -12.02 7.04
CA VAL A 140 12.71 -11.63 6.69
C VAL A 140 13.25 -10.61 7.70
N SER A 141 12.45 -9.62 8.10
CA SER A 141 12.84 -8.65 9.13
C SER A 141 12.94 -9.25 10.54
N ALA A 142 12.21 -10.34 10.82
CA ALA A 142 12.37 -11.11 12.05
C ALA A 142 13.65 -11.96 12.05
N ARG A 143 14.18 -12.32 10.86
CA ARG A 143 15.40 -13.12 10.69
C ARG A 143 16.68 -12.29 10.61
N LEU A 144 16.58 -10.99 10.32
CA LEU A 144 17.70 -10.07 10.41
C LEU A 144 17.88 -9.69 11.89
N PRO A 145 18.96 -10.14 12.58
CA PRO A 145 19.27 -9.62 13.90
C PRO A 145 19.41 -8.11 13.78
N LEU A 146 18.62 -7.41 14.58
CA LEU A 146 18.67 -5.97 14.71
C LEU A 146 20.11 -5.54 14.99
N ALA A 147 20.81 -5.06 13.97
CA ALA A 147 21.87 -4.07 14.14
C ALA A 147 21.24 -2.71 14.50
N GLU A 148 20.27 -2.73 15.41
CA GLU A 148 19.63 -1.56 16.00
C GLU A 148 20.27 -1.38 17.38
N ASN A 149 21.59 -1.21 17.35
CA ASN A 149 22.36 -0.75 18.49
C ASN A 149 23.53 0.03 17.92
N HIS A 150 23.27 1.26 17.46
CA HIS A 150 24.19 2.40 17.43
C HIS A 150 23.49 3.61 16.79
N ARG A 151 22.69 4.32 17.60
CA ARG A 151 22.89 5.73 17.96
C ARG A 151 21.73 6.25 18.79
#